data_AF-A0AAV5YE10-F1
#
_entry.id   AF-A0AAV5YE10-F1
#
_cell.length_a   1.000
_cell.length_b   1.000
_cell.length_c   1.000
_cell.angle_alpha   90.00
_cell.angle_beta   90.00
_cell.angle_gamma   90.00
#
_symmetry.space_group_name_H-M   'P 1'
#
loop_
_entity.id
_entity.type
_entity.pdbx_description
1 polymer ?
#
loop_
_entity_poly.entity_id
_entity_poly.type
_entity_poly.pdbx_seq_one_letter_code
_entity_poly.pdbx_strand_id
1 'polypeptide(L)'
;PALYNLACDGLLCERFALLGTAMDPLTTDSFRARLGEDIKKFHTRHAFDPAAWDDLIGRFHYRPAGFDDLGAFQTLKAEVARLDAQYQCGGNVLFYFATAPRFFGLLGEQLHRAGFKDGPGWKRIIVEKPFGTDLASALQLNREVLAHWHEDQIYRVDHYLGKETVQNLLAFRFSNGMFEPLWNKHFIDNIQFNVAEAVDVEGRGGYYDTSGVLRDMMQNHMFQMLAYLCMEVPGSFDAHAIRNEKAKLLEAVRVYSPREVERYAVRGQYGPQLDDQGRVLKPGYRQEKDVAPDSKTETFAAVRLHIDNWRWEGVPIYLRSGKALWKRGTEIIVELKKAPQVLFRNTPVRSLDANRLIFHIQPTQGIEVQFHAKIPGPTLQLQPVNMRFGYGEAFKASRYTGYEVMIYSCSHGDATLFSRGDLVEAAWCVAQPILDHWKATPADFPNYARGSWGPAAASDLIERDGRHWFEVLSEDVLKRVAIFSDGDPLFLSQVVLALRPDVVAPGETIIRKGDMGRQMYVLVRGEAEVLDEAGRVVKLFRDGDFFGEVALLIHTARTATVRARTVCDLMVLDQASFSRILHDHPQFAASVEQIARERYDLTLHPEAQVAPARG
;
A
#
# COMPACT_ATOMS: atom_id res chain seq x y z
N PRO A 1 15.65 14.51 -8.75
CA PRO A 1 14.60 13.92 -9.62
C PRO A 1 13.29 14.72 -9.68
N ALA A 2 12.64 15.00 -8.54
CA ALA A 2 11.35 15.69 -8.54
C ALA A 2 11.39 17.09 -9.19
N LEU A 3 12.37 17.93 -8.83
CA LEU A 3 12.58 19.23 -9.46
C LEU A 3 12.85 19.15 -10.97
N TYR A 4 13.55 18.10 -11.40
CA TYR A 4 13.80 17.84 -12.82
C TYR A 4 12.51 17.50 -13.57
N ASN A 5 11.64 16.67 -12.99
CA ASN A 5 10.34 16.36 -13.56
C ASN A 5 9.46 17.61 -13.67
N LEU A 6 9.42 18.46 -12.63
CA LEU A 6 8.72 19.74 -12.67
C LEU A 6 9.28 20.68 -13.75
N ALA A 7 10.60 20.72 -13.95
CA ALA A 7 11.22 21.51 -15.01
C ALA A 7 10.85 21.00 -16.41
N CYS A 8 10.94 19.68 -16.64
CA CYS A 8 10.54 19.07 -17.92
C CYS A 8 9.05 19.30 -18.26
N ASP A 9 8.19 19.37 -17.25
CA ASP A 9 6.75 19.59 -17.43
C ASP A 9 6.38 21.08 -17.46
N GLY A 10 7.35 22.00 -17.35
CA GLY A 10 7.12 23.45 -17.33
C GLY A 10 6.39 23.96 -16.08
N LEU A 11 6.39 23.18 -15.00
CA LEU A 11 5.70 23.48 -13.73
C LEU A 11 6.62 24.16 -12.70
N LEU A 12 7.93 24.18 -12.94
CA LEU A 12 8.89 24.90 -12.10
C LEU A 12 8.93 26.38 -12.52
N CYS A 13 8.93 27.29 -11.55
CA CYS A 13 9.01 28.73 -11.84
C CYS A 13 10.34 29.09 -12.53
N GLU A 14 10.30 29.94 -13.55
CA GLU A 14 11.52 30.43 -14.22
C GLU A 14 12.41 31.29 -13.31
N ARG A 15 11.83 31.91 -12.27
CA ARG A 15 12.54 32.71 -11.26
C ARG A 15 12.90 31.83 -10.06
N PHE A 16 13.83 30.92 -10.28
CA PHE A 16 14.19 29.85 -9.35
C PHE A 16 15.71 29.67 -9.24
N ALA A 17 16.16 29.40 -8.01
CA ALA A 17 17.49 28.94 -7.69
C ALA A 17 17.43 27.87 -6.59
N LEU A 18 18.37 26.94 -6.60
CA LEU A 18 18.54 25.95 -5.53
C LEU A 18 19.87 26.18 -4.82
N LEU A 19 19.85 26.19 -3.49
CA LEU A 19 21.05 26.18 -2.66
C LEU A 19 21.08 24.90 -1.84
N GLY A 20 21.97 23.98 -2.21
CA GLY A 20 22.28 22.79 -1.42
C GLY A 20 23.18 23.13 -0.24
N THR A 21 22.93 22.49 0.89
CA THR A 21 23.78 22.62 2.08
C THR A 21 23.87 21.31 2.83
N ALA A 22 25.09 20.95 3.22
CA ALA A 22 25.41 19.80 4.06
C ALA A 22 26.77 20.05 4.74
N MET A 23 27.24 19.10 5.54
CA MET A 23 28.57 19.19 6.17
C MET A 23 29.72 18.86 5.21
N ASP A 24 29.42 18.20 4.08
CA ASP A 24 30.43 17.81 3.10
C ASP A 24 31.12 19.06 2.50
N PRO A 25 32.46 19.11 2.44
CA PRO A 25 33.19 20.28 1.93
C PRO A 25 33.21 20.31 0.39
N LEU A 26 32.02 20.31 -0.23
CA LEU A 26 31.87 20.40 -1.68
C LEU A 26 31.89 21.85 -2.17
N THR A 27 32.32 22.04 -3.40
CA THR A 27 32.09 23.27 -4.18
C THR A 27 30.82 23.13 -5.01
N THR A 28 30.25 24.25 -5.48
CA THR A 28 29.12 24.24 -6.43
C THR A 28 29.38 23.35 -7.65
N ASP A 29 30.58 23.39 -8.22
CA ASP A 29 30.92 22.59 -9.41
C ASP A 29 30.94 21.09 -9.10
N SER A 30 31.58 20.69 -8.00
CA SER A 30 31.60 19.29 -7.57
C SER A 30 30.21 18.78 -7.18
N PHE A 31 29.36 19.64 -6.61
CA PHE A 31 27.98 19.33 -6.28
C PHE A 31 27.14 19.10 -7.56
N ARG A 32 27.27 20.00 -8.55
CA ARG A 32 26.60 19.85 -9.85
C ARG A 32 27.05 18.60 -10.59
N ALA A 33 28.35 18.30 -10.59
CA ALA A 33 28.90 17.10 -11.22
C ALA A 33 28.29 15.82 -10.61
N ARG A 34 28.26 15.72 -9.28
CA ARG A 34 27.63 14.61 -8.57
C ARG A 34 26.15 14.46 -8.93
N LEU A 35 25.39 15.56 -8.88
CA LEU A 35 23.97 15.52 -9.24
C LEU A 35 23.74 15.13 -10.71
N GLY A 36 24.63 15.51 -11.62
CA GLY A 36 24.59 15.13 -13.03
C GLY A 36 24.79 13.63 -13.27
N GLU A 37 25.55 12.94 -12.40
CA GLU A 37 25.65 11.49 -12.41
C GLU A 37 24.41 10.83 -11.81
N ASP A 38 23.94 11.34 -10.66
CA ASP A 38 22.81 10.78 -9.93
C ASP A 38 21.51 10.89 -10.72
N ILE A 39 21.25 12.02 -11.40
CA ILE A 39 20.01 12.21 -12.15
C ILE A 39 19.87 11.19 -13.30
N LYS A 40 20.98 10.80 -13.94
CA LYS A 40 20.99 9.80 -15.01
C LYS A 40 20.63 8.40 -14.51
N LYS A 41 20.88 8.12 -13.23
CA LYS A 41 20.56 6.84 -12.58
C LYS A 41 19.14 6.80 -12.02
N PHE A 42 18.66 7.95 -11.53
CA PHE A 42 17.45 8.01 -10.69
C PHE A 42 16.29 8.83 -11.29
N HIS A 43 16.39 9.32 -12.53
CA HIS A 43 15.23 9.94 -13.17
C HIS A 43 14.11 8.91 -13.40
N THR A 44 12.87 9.38 -13.33
CA THR A 44 11.68 8.53 -13.45
C THR A 44 10.97 8.67 -14.81
N ARG A 45 11.45 9.58 -15.67
CA ARG A 45 10.94 9.76 -17.03
C ARG A 45 11.38 8.62 -17.94
N HIS A 46 10.57 8.34 -18.97
CA HIS A 46 10.89 7.35 -20.01
C HIS A 46 12.17 7.68 -20.78
N ALA A 47 12.42 8.97 -21.04
CA ALA A 47 13.61 9.46 -21.68
C ALA A 47 14.18 10.64 -20.88
N PHE A 48 15.50 10.68 -20.77
CA PHE A 48 16.21 11.82 -20.21
C PHE A 48 16.25 12.94 -21.25
N ASP A 49 15.76 14.11 -20.87
CA ASP A 49 15.89 15.39 -21.57
C ASP A 49 17.14 16.14 -21.06
N PRO A 50 18.21 16.22 -21.88
CA PRO A 50 19.44 16.92 -21.50
C PRO A 50 19.26 18.44 -21.46
N ALA A 51 18.43 19.02 -22.33
CA ALA A 51 18.28 20.47 -22.42
C ALA A 51 17.59 21.03 -21.18
N ALA A 52 16.53 20.36 -20.73
CA ALA A 52 15.85 20.71 -19.48
C ALA A 52 16.78 20.54 -18.26
N TRP A 53 17.65 19.51 -18.26
CA TRP A 53 18.62 19.31 -17.19
C TRP A 53 19.70 20.39 -17.16
N ASP A 54 20.27 20.73 -18.31
CA ASP A 54 21.36 21.69 -18.43
C ASP A 54 20.93 23.11 -18.00
N ASP A 55 19.70 23.54 -18.33
CA ASP A 55 19.14 24.78 -17.79
C ASP A 55 18.95 24.72 -16.27
N LEU A 56 18.40 23.60 -15.77
CA LEU A 56 18.09 23.44 -14.35
C LEU A 56 19.35 23.43 -13.48
N ILE A 57 20.35 22.63 -13.85
CA ILE A 57 21.58 22.44 -13.06
C ILE A 57 22.41 23.72 -12.97
N GLY A 58 22.31 24.60 -13.99
CA GLY A 58 22.93 25.93 -13.99
C GLY A 58 22.44 26.86 -12.87
N ARG A 59 21.28 26.55 -12.28
CA ARG A 59 20.66 27.30 -11.18
C ARG A 59 20.95 26.71 -9.79
N PHE A 60 21.73 25.64 -9.71
CA PHE A 60 22.02 24.94 -8.46
C PHE A 60 23.34 25.42 -7.87
N HIS A 61 23.35 25.75 -6.59
CA HIS A 61 24.48 26.29 -5.85
C HIS A 61 24.72 25.44 -4.61
N TYR A 62 25.92 25.50 -4.04
CA TYR A 62 26.22 24.77 -2.81
C TYR A 62 27.04 25.59 -1.82
N ARG A 63 26.67 25.50 -0.54
CA ARG A 63 27.45 26.05 0.58
C ARG A 63 27.44 25.08 1.76
N PRO A 64 28.60 24.64 2.26
CA PRO A 64 28.65 23.80 3.43
C PRO A 64 28.23 24.57 4.69
N ALA A 65 27.51 23.91 5.59
CA ALA A 65 27.14 24.46 6.89
C ALA A 65 26.97 23.36 7.93
N GLY A 66 27.55 23.58 9.13
CA GLY A 66 27.25 22.77 10.31
C GLY A 66 25.89 23.14 10.90
N PHE A 67 25.16 22.18 11.46
CA PHE A 67 23.80 22.42 11.97
C PHE A 67 23.76 23.35 13.20
N ASP A 68 24.85 23.45 13.95
CA ASP A 68 24.98 24.27 15.16
C ASP A 68 25.76 25.58 14.94
N ASP A 69 26.21 25.85 13.71
CA ASP A 69 27.03 27.02 13.37
C ASP A 69 26.16 28.20 12.88
N LEU A 70 25.82 29.10 13.79
CA LEU A 70 25.06 30.31 13.46
C LEU A 70 25.77 31.19 12.39
N GLY A 71 27.10 31.25 12.40
CA GLY A 71 27.87 32.03 11.43
C GLY A 71 27.75 31.45 10.01
N ALA A 72 27.74 30.12 9.88
CA ALA A 72 27.44 29.45 8.62
C ALA A 72 26.01 29.77 8.13
N PHE A 73 25.01 29.77 9.02
CA PHE A 73 23.63 30.13 8.66
C PHE A 73 23.46 31.60 8.25
N GLN A 74 24.21 32.53 8.87
CA GLN A 74 24.28 33.92 8.41
C GLN A 74 24.91 34.04 7.02
N THR A 75 25.94 33.23 6.74
CA THR A 75 26.56 33.13 5.41
C THR A 75 25.58 32.57 4.38
N LEU A 76 24.79 31.54 4.73
CA LEU A 76 23.71 31.01 3.90
C LEU A 76 22.67 32.10 3.59
N LYS A 77 22.28 32.93 4.56
CA LYS A 77 21.34 34.04 4.34
C LYS A 77 21.88 35.04 3.33
N ALA A 78 23.16 35.41 3.43
CA ALA A 78 23.80 36.30 2.47
C ALA A 78 23.83 35.69 1.05
N GLU A 79 24.12 34.40 0.93
CA GLU A 79 24.08 33.69 -0.37
C GLU A 79 22.66 33.64 -0.94
N VAL A 80 21.65 33.34 -0.12
CA VAL A 80 20.24 33.35 -0.53
C VAL A 80 19.82 34.74 -1.03
N ALA A 81 20.22 35.83 -0.34
CA ALA A 81 19.94 37.19 -0.80
C ALA A 81 20.62 37.51 -2.15
N ARG A 82 21.86 37.04 -2.35
CA ARG A 82 22.57 37.18 -3.63
C ARG A 82 21.84 36.44 -4.76
N LEU A 83 21.38 35.22 -4.50
CA LEU A 83 20.63 34.41 -5.46
C LEU A 83 19.25 34.99 -5.76
N ASP A 84 18.54 35.48 -4.74
CA ASP A 84 17.25 36.16 -4.91
C ASP A 84 17.39 37.39 -5.83
N ALA A 85 18.44 38.19 -5.67
CA ALA A 85 18.73 39.32 -6.55
C ALA A 85 19.10 38.87 -7.98
N GLN A 86 19.86 37.78 -8.12
CA GLN A 86 20.29 37.26 -9.43
C GLN A 86 19.11 36.68 -10.24
N TYR A 87 18.23 35.91 -9.60
CA TYR A 87 17.16 35.17 -10.26
C TYR A 87 15.76 35.79 -10.07
N GLN A 88 15.68 36.92 -9.36
CA GLN A 88 14.47 37.70 -9.11
C GLN A 88 13.35 36.90 -8.42
N CYS A 89 13.69 36.11 -7.40
CA CYS A 89 12.76 35.19 -6.72
C CYS A 89 11.73 35.92 -5.81
N GLY A 90 11.89 37.22 -5.60
CA GLY A 90 10.94 38.07 -4.85
C GLY A 90 10.98 37.85 -3.34
N GLY A 91 12.10 37.36 -2.81
CA GLY A 91 12.30 37.05 -1.41
C GLY A 91 11.67 35.73 -0.96
N ASN A 92 11.05 34.95 -1.85
CA ASN A 92 10.42 33.69 -1.46
C ASN A 92 11.46 32.59 -1.20
N VAL A 93 11.36 31.90 -0.07
CA VAL A 93 12.32 30.83 0.30
C VAL A 93 11.58 29.61 0.83
N LEU A 94 11.88 28.45 0.22
CA LEU A 94 11.45 27.14 0.67
C LEU A 94 12.66 26.39 1.24
N PHE A 95 12.62 26.07 2.53
CA PHE A 95 13.62 25.25 3.21
C PHE A 95 13.16 23.79 3.19
N TYR A 96 13.97 22.88 2.65
CA TYR A 96 13.67 21.45 2.66
C TYR A 96 14.61 20.72 3.61
N PHE A 97 14.07 20.19 4.71
CA PHE A 97 14.86 19.43 5.70
C PHE A 97 14.93 17.95 5.34
N ALA A 98 15.82 17.62 4.40
CA ALA A 98 16.18 16.25 4.06
C ALA A 98 17.19 15.66 5.07
N THR A 99 16.90 15.83 6.37
CA THR A 99 17.77 15.48 7.50
C THR A 99 17.02 14.63 8.53
N ALA A 100 17.74 14.06 9.51
CA ALA A 100 17.09 13.29 10.57
C ALA A 100 16.19 14.18 11.46
N PRO A 101 15.02 13.69 11.91
CA PRO A 101 14.03 14.51 12.63
C PRO A 101 14.53 15.22 13.88
N ARG A 102 15.50 14.63 14.58
CA ARG A 102 16.16 15.24 15.75
C ARG A 102 16.79 16.61 15.49
N PHE A 103 17.01 16.96 14.22
CA PHE A 103 17.60 18.24 13.83
C PHE A 103 16.55 19.30 13.44
N PHE A 104 15.26 18.96 13.29
CA PHE A 104 14.28 19.92 12.77
C PHE A 104 14.11 21.13 13.70
N GLY A 105 14.04 20.92 15.02
CA GLY A 105 13.98 22.01 16.01
C GLY A 105 15.20 22.92 15.93
N LEU A 106 16.42 22.34 15.97
CA LEU A 106 17.68 23.07 15.84
C LEU A 106 17.76 23.87 14.53
N LEU A 107 17.46 23.25 13.39
CA LEU A 107 17.48 23.94 12.09
C LEU A 107 16.47 25.08 12.05
N GLY A 108 15.27 24.87 12.60
CA GLY A 108 14.24 25.90 12.73
C GLY A 108 14.71 27.09 13.57
N GLU A 109 15.35 26.84 14.70
CA GLU A 109 15.96 27.86 15.56
C GLU A 109 17.07 28.62 14.83
N GLN A 110 18.01 27.91 14.19
CA GLN A 110 19.15 28.52 13.52
C GLN A 110 18.74 29.41 12.34
N LEU A 111 17.79 28.97 11.53
CA LEU A 111 17.21 29.80 10.47
C LEU A 111 16.55 31.06 11.05
N HIS A 112 15.82 30.93 12.16
CA HIS A 112 15.21 32.07 12.82
C HIS A 112 16.28 33.04 13.37
N ARG A 113 17.30 32.55 14.07
CA ARG A 113 18.39 33.35 14.66
C ARG A 113 19.29 34.01 13.61
N ALA A 114 19.48 33.38 12.46
CA ALA A 114 20.13 34.02 11.32
C ALA A 114 19.27 35.12 10.68
N GLY A 115 17.99 35.21 11.05
CA GLY A 115 17.05 36.23 10.60
C GLY A 115 16.41 35.92 9.25
N PHE A 116 16.25 34.65 8.87
CA PHE A 116 15.57 34.29 7.62
C PHE A 116 14.09 34.67 7.61
N LYS A 117 13.48 34.96 8.77
CA LYS A 117 12.13 35.51 8.86
C LYS A 117 12.06 36.99 8.49
N ASP A 118 13.20 37.69 8.44
CA ASP A 118 13.25 39.10 8.08
C ASP A 118 13.18 39.26 6.55
N GLY A 119 12.45 40.27 6.10
CA GLY A 119 12.40 40.66 4.68
C GLY A 119 11.12 40.26 3.95
N PRO A 120 11.05 40.55 2.63
CA PRO A 120 9.86 40.29 1.82
C PRO A 120 9.74 38.82 1.43
N GLY A 121 8.56 38.46 0.93
CA GLY A 121 8.26 37.12 0.43
C GLY A 121 7.88 36.12 1.53
N TRP A 122 7.32 34.99 1.13
CA TRP A 122 6.98 33.92 2.06
C TRP A 122 8.19 33.07 2.41
N LYS A 123 8.19 32.50 3.61
CA LYS A 123 9.17 31.51 4.07
C LYS A 123 8.42 30.25 4.48
N ARG A 124 8.78 29.12 3.89
CA ARG A 124 8.13 27.83 4.14
C ARG A 124 9.15 26.75 4.41
N ILE A 125 8.80 25.81 5.29
CA ILE A 125 9.66 24.70 5.70
C ILE A 125 8.96 23.40 5.38
N ILE A 126 9.58 22.58 4.55
CA ILE A 126 9.22 21.19 4.35
C ILE A 126 10.04 20.33 5.31
N VAL A 127 9.36 19.47 6.08
CA VAL A 127 10.00 18.48 6.97
C VAL A 127 9.58 17.06 6.60
N GLU A 128 10.54 16.14 6.62
CA GLU A 128 10.32 14.73 6.33
C GLU A 128 9.78 13.94 7.53
N LYS A 129 9.24 12.75 7.24
CA LYS A 129 8.91 11.76 8.28
C LYS A 129 10.19 11.08 8.82
N PRO A 130 10.18 10.54 10.05
CA PRO A 130 9.08 10.53 11.02
C PRO A 130 8.98 11.83 11.83
N PHE A 131 7.75 12.23 12.19
CA PHE A 131 7.51 13.37 13.07
C PHE A 131 7.22 12.88 14.49
N GLY A 132 8.29 12.72 15.27
CA GLY A 132 8.28 11.99 16.54
C GLY A 132 8.35 10.46 16.34
N THR A 133 8.67 9.74 17.41
CA THR A 133 8.67 8.26 17.46
C THR A 133 7.63 7.71 18.45
N ASP A 134 7.00 8.60 19.19
CA ASP A 134 5.92 8.40 20.14
C ASP A 134 5.17 9.74 20.31
N LEU A 135 4.05 9.73 21.04
CA LEU A 135 3.26 10.94 21.28
C LEU A 135 4.07 12.04 21.98
N ALA A 136 4.89 11.70 22.97
CA ALA A 136 5.64 12.66 23.78
C ALA A 136 6.69 13.41 22.93
N SER A 137 7.48 12.67 22.14
CA SER A 137 8.48 13.21 21.23
C SER A 137 7.84 13.99 20.07
N ALA A 138 6.67 13.58 19.58
CA ALA A 138 5.93 14.35 18.58
C ALA A 138 5.45 15.70 19.13
N LEU A 139 4.87 15.71 20.33
CA LEU A 139 4.44 16.94 21.03
C LEU A 139 5.63 17.86 21.34
N GLN A 140 6.78 17.29 21.72
CA GLN A 140 8.00 18.06 21.95
C GLN A 140 8.51 18.68 20.65
N LEU A 141 8.67 17.88 19.59
CA LEU A 141 9.13 18.35 18.29
C LEU A 141 8.22 19.42 17.71
N ASN A 142 6.90 19.26 17.87
CA ASN A 142 5.94 20.27 17.42
C ASN A 142 6.13 21.60 18.16
N ARG A 143 6.30 21.55 19.48
CA ARG A 143 6.58 22.75 20.30
C ARG A 143 7.90 23.43 19.89
N GLU A 144 8.95 22.66 19.64
CA GLU A 144 10.26 23.19 19.22
C GLU A 144 10.19 23.93 17.88
N VAL A 145 9.50 23.34 16.89
CA VAL A 145 9.35 23.99 15.57
C VAL A 145 8.45 25.24 15.68
N LEU A 146 7.33 25.14 16.41
CA LEU A 146 6.37 26.23 16.58
C LEU A 146 6.88 27.38 17.47
N ALA A 147 7.95 27.17 18.24
CA ALA A 147 8.59 28.24 19.00
C ALA A 147 9.16 29.34 18.08
N HIS A 148 9.50 28.99 16.84
CA HIS A 148 10.16 29.90 15.90
C HIS A 148 9.36 30.14 14.61
N TRP A 149 8.48 29.21 14.22
CA TRP A 149 7.74 29.24 12.96
C TRP A 149 6.23 29.15 13.17
N HIS A 150 5.46 29.74 12.26
CA HIS A 150 4.00 29.62 12.29
C HIS A 150 3.54 28.35 11.58
N GLU A 151 2.39 27.80 11.97
CA GLU A 151 1.89 26.53 11.43
C GLU A 151 1.58 26.58 9.93
N ASP A 152 1.20 27.75 9.40
CA ASP A 152 1.00 27.99 7.96
C ASP A 152 2.31 28.02 7.15
N GLN A 153 3.46 28.07 7.83
CA GLN A 153 4.79 28.00 7.21
C GLN A 153 5.36 26.57 7.20
N ILE A 154 4.72 25.62 7.88
CA ILE A 154 5.28 24.27 8.11
C ILE A 154 4.51 23.24 7.27
N TYR A 155 5.25 22.48 6.48
CA TYR A 155 4.77 21.52 5.50
C TYR A 155 5.33 20.14 5.84
N ARG A 156 4.61 19.38 6.69
CA ARG A 156 5.02 18.03 7.11
C ARG A 156 4.66 17.01 6.05
N VAL A 157 5.66 16.32 5.51
CA VAL A 157 5.51 15.41 4.38
C VAL A 157 4.92 14.07 4.83
N ASP A 158 3.84 13.68 4.16
CA ASP A 158 3.45 12.30 3.98
C ASP A 158 3.32 12.03 2.47
N HIS A 159 4.28 11.30 1.91
CA HIS A 159 4.33 11.06 0.46
C HIS A 159 3.13 10.27 -0.09
N TYR A 160 2.35 9.57 0.73
CA TYR A 160 1.11 8.95 0.25
C TYR A 160 0.07 10.01 -0.15
N LEU A 161 0.06 11.18 0.51
CA LEU A 161 -0.84 12.28 0.14
C LEU A 161 -0.47 12.92 -1.19
N GLY A 162 0.78 12.79 -1.63
CA GLY A 162 1.21 13.18 -2.97
C GLY A 162 0.76 12.22 -4.07
N LYS A 163 0.22 11.03 -3.75
CA LYS A 163 -0.24 10.07 -4.76
C LYS A 163 -1.58 10.49 -5.35
N GLU A 164 -1.66 10.47 -6.68
CA GLU A 164 -2.85 10.86 -7.45
C GLU A 164 -4.13 10.16 -6.97
N THR A 165 -4.07 8.85 -6.76
CA THR A 165 -5.20 8.03 -6.32
C THR A 165 -5.66 8.33 -4.89
N VAL A 166 -4.75 8.78 -4.02
CA VAL A 166 -5.11 9.22 -2.66
C VAL A 166 -5.80 10.58 -2.71
N GLN A 167 -5.32 11.51 -3.54
CA GLN A 167 -5.97 12.80 -3.76
C GLN A 167 -7.37 12.62 -4.35
N ASN A 168 -7.53 11.65 -5.24
CA ASN A 168 -8.82 11.34 -5.85
C ASN A 168 -9.86 10.80 -4.87
N LEU A 169 -9.50 10.37 -3.66
CA LEU A 169 -10.50 10.03 -2.62
C LEU A 169 -11.40 11.24 -2.30
N LEU A 170 -10.81 12.44 -2.23
CA LEU A 170 -11.55 13.69 -2.01
C LEU A 170 -12.43 14.03 -3.19
N ALA A 171 -11.85 14.03 -4.39
CA ALA A 171 -12.57 14.36 -5.62
C ALA A 171 -13.73 13.37 -5.83
N PHE A 172 -13.49 12.08 -5.66
CA PHE A 172 -14.50 11.04 -5.80
C PHE A 172 -15.68 11.26 -4.84
N ARG A 173 -15.41 11.43 -3.54
CA ARG A 173 -16.48 11.56 -2.54
C ARG A 173 -17.35 12.79 -2.77
N PHE A 174 -16.73 13.94 -3.01
CA PHE A 174 -17.47 15.21 -2.99
C PHE A 174 -17.89 15.73 -4.37
N SER A 175 -17.48 15.10 -5.48
CA SER A 175 -18.00 15.43 -6.82
C SER A 175 -19.12 14.51 -7.30
N ASN A 176 -19.28 13.32 -6.69
CA ASN A 176 -20.24 12.33 -7.16
C ASN A 176 -21.46 12.24 -6.23
N GLY A 177 -22.52 12.97 -6.61
CA GLY A 177 -23.79 12.97 -5.86
C GLY A 177 -24.47 11.60 -5.73
N MET A 178 -24.08 10.61 -6.54
CA MET A 178 -24.57 9.23 -6.42
C MET A 178 -23.94 8.44 -5.27
N PHE A 179 -22.70 8.76 -4.85
CA PHE A 179 -21.96 7.97 -3.86
C PHE A 179 -22.03 8.56 -2.46
N GLU A 180 -21.98 9.89 -2.29
CA GLU A 180 -22.00 10.51 -0.96
C GLU A 180 -23.22 10.14 -0.10
N PRO A 181 -24.46 9.96 -0.64
CA PRO A 181 -25.60 9.47 0.15
C PRO A 181 -25.39 8.07 0.75
N LEU A 182 -24.55 7.24 0.13
CA LEU A 182 -24.19 5.91 0.62
C LEU A 182 -23.08 5.96 1.69
N TRP A 183 -22.47 7.12 1.93
CA TRP A 183 -21.23 7.25 2.69
C TRP A 183 -21.43 7.38 4.21
N ASN A 184 -22.18 6.45 4.80
CA ASN A 184 -22.52 6.45 6.22
C ASN A 184 -22.92 5.06 6.73
N LYS A 185 -23.09 4.94 8.05
CA LYS A 185 -23.46 3.72 8.77
C LYS A 185 -24.76 3.04 8.32
N HIS A 186 -25.65 3.72 7.60
CA HIS A 186 -26.87 3.08 7.12
C HIS A 186 -26.61 2.15 5.94
N PHE A 187 -25.64 2.49 5.09
CA PHE A 187 -25.35 1.76 3.84
C PHE A 187 -24.01 1.03 3.87
N ILE A 188 -22.99 1.57 4.53
CA ILE A 188 -21.69 0.92 4.67
C ILE A 188 -21.76 -0.12 5.79
N ASP A 189 -21.27 -1.32 5.51
CA ASP A 189 -21.12 -2.40 6.47
C ASP A 189 -19.75 -2.34 7.16
N ASN A 190 -18.67 -2.25 6.38
CA ASN A 190 -17.30 -2.13 6.88
C ASN A 190 -16.38 -1.45 5.85
N ILE A 191 -15.24 -0.98 6.33
CA ILE A 191 -14.17 -0.44 5.48
C ILE A 191 -12.87 -1.19 5.79
N GLN A 192 -12.13 -1.56 4.75
CA GLN A 192 -10.87 -2.30 4.87
C GLN A 192 -9.76 -1.55 4.14
N PHE A 193 -8.68 -1.23 4.85
CA PHE A 193 -7.45 -0.70 4.27
C PHE A 193 -6.41 -1.81 4.27
N ASN A 194 -5.98 -2.20 3.08
CA ASN A 194 -4.95 -3.21 2.89
C ASN A 194 -3.69 -2.54 2.33
N VAL A 195 -2.59 -2.56 3.08
CA VAL A 195 -1.30 -2.04 2.63
C VAL A 195 -0.23 -3.11 2.76
N ALA A 196 -0.16 -3.97 1.74
CA ALA A 196 0.72 -5.12 1.71
C ALA A 196 2.00 -4.86 0.91
N GLU A 197 3.13 -5.32 1.45
CA GLU A 197 4.42 -5.30 0.78
C GLU A 197 4.94 -6.73 0.61
N ALA A 198 5.24 -7.11 -0.64
CA ALA A 198 5.90 -8.39 -0.91
C ALA A 198 7.39 -8.38 -0.54
N VAL A 199 8.00 -7.20 -0.45
CA VAL A 199 9.40 -7.02 -0.03
C VAL A 199 9.52 -7.15 1.49
N ASP A 200 10.70 -7.59 1.95
CA ASP A 200 11.04 -7.64 3.37
C ASP A 200 11.73 -6.33 3.80
N VAL A 201 12.58 -6.37 4.83
CA VAL A 201 13.27 -5.17 5.31
C VAL A 201 14.49 -4.77 4.46
N GLU A 202 14.86 -5.55 3.44
CA GLU A 202 15.86 -5.21 2.41
C GLU A 202 17.17 -4.60 2.97
N GLY A 203 17.72 -5.19 4.03
CA GLY A 203 18.96 -4.73 4.66
C GLY A 203 18.85 -3.48 5.53
N ARG A 204 17.63 -2.95 5.73
CA ARG A 204 17.34 -1.82 6.65
C ARG A 204 16.95 -2.27 8.06
N GLY A 205 17.43 -3.44 8.49
CA GLY A 205 17.08 -4.07 9.76
C GLY A 205 17.23 -3.12 10.95
N GLY A 206 18.40 -2.50 11.11
CA GLY A 206 18.67 -1.62 12.27
C GLY A 206 17.77 -0.38 12.37
N TYR A 207 17.37 0.22 11.24
CA TYR A 207 16.39 1.31 11.25
C TYR A 207 15.00 0.76 11.56
N TYR A 208 14.60 -0.32 10.87
CA TYR A 208 13.24 -0.85 10.96
C TYR A 208 12.93 -1.40 12.36
N ASP A 209 13.94 -1.96 13.04
CA ASP A 209 13.83 -2.54 14.39
C ASP A 209 13.53 -1.50 15.49
N THR A 210 13.64 -0.20 15.17
CA THR A 210 13.22 0.89 16.06
C THR A 210 11.85 1.47 15.68
N SER A 211 11.38 1.19 14.46
CA SER A 211 10.15 1.76 13.91
C SER A 211 8.96 0.81 14.03
N GLY A 212 9.09 -0.40 13.47
CA GLY A 212 7.99 -1.35 13.29
C GLY A 212 6.94 -0.86 12.29
N VAL A 213 6.07 -1.76 11.82
CA VAL A 213 5.06 -1.40 10.81
C VAL A 213 4.00 -0.42 11.35
N LEU A 214 3.75 -0.41 12.66
CA LEU A 214 2.76 0.49 13.24
C LEU A 214 3.19 1.96 13.09
N ARG A 215 4.48 2.27 13.28
CA ARG A 215 5.02 3.63 13.04
C ARG A 215 5.31 3.90 11.57
N ASP A 216 5.83 2.91 10.84
CA ASP A 216 6.29 3.13 9.47
C ASP A 216 5.13 3.35 8.49
N MET A 217 3.99 2.68 8.70
CA MET A 217 2.85 2.64 7.77
C MET A 217 1.52 3.08 8.38
N MET A 218 1.18 2.62 9.58
CA MET A 218 -0.17 2.84 10.13
C MET A 218 -0.36 4.27 10.66
N GLN A 219 0.53 4.70 11.56
CA GLN A 219 0.43 5.98 12.26
C GLN A 219 0.38 7.18 11.30
N ASN A 220 1.05 7.07 10.15
CA ASN A 220 1.08 8.11 9.12
C ASN A 220 0.12 7.78 7.97
N HIS A 221 0.57 7.01 6.98
CA HIS A 221 -0.05 6.81 5.68
C HIS A 221 -1.48 6.30 5.80
N MET A 222 -1.72 5.28 6.62
CA MET A 222 -3.05 4.69 6.74
C MET A 222 -4.02 5.60 7.50
N PHE A 223 -3.59 6.27 8.56
CA PHE A 223 -4.42 7.24 9.27
C PHE A 223 -4.73 8.49 8.41
N GLN A 224 -3.81 8.90 7.53
CA GLN A 224 -4.09 9.97 6.59
C GLN A 224 -5.11 9.56 5.51
N MET A 225 -4.98 8.35 4.94
CA MET A 225 -5.97 7.83 3.98
C MET A 225 -7.34 7.61 4.66
N LEU A 226 -7.35 7.13 5.91
CA LEU A 226 -8.53 7.02 6.76
C LEU A 226 -9.23 8.37 6.91
N ALA A 227 -8.46 9.41 7.25
CA ALA A 227 -8.97 10.76 7.42
C ALA A 227 -9.64 11.27 6.14
N TYR A 228 -9.02 11.13 4.97
CA TYR A 228 -9.64 11.53 3.71
C TYR A 228 -10.91 10.75 3.36
N LEU A 229 -10.87 9.43 3.55
CA LEU A 229 -12.01 8.58 3.20
C LEU A 229 -13.21 8.81 4.12
N CYS A 230 -12.99 9.07 5.40
CA CYS A 230 -14.07 9.06 6.40
C CYS A 230 -14.47 10.46 6.90
N MET A 231 -13.74 11.53 6.58
CA MET A 231 -14.06 12.87 7.13
C MET A 231 -15.42 13.37 6.65
N GLU A 232 -15.99 14.35 7.37
CA GLU A 232 -17.20 15.02 6.90
C GLU A 232 -16.93 15.88 5.65
N VAL A 233 -18.00 16.34 5.01
CA VAL A 233 -17.91 17.27 3.88
C VAL A 233 -17.34 18.59 4.40
N PRO A 234 -16.18 19.06 3.91
CA PRO A 234 -15.61 20.32 4.34
C PRO A 234 -16.44 21.49 3.79
N GLY A 235 -16.44 22.62 4.50
CA GLY A 235 -17.19 23.81 4.09
C GLY A 235 -16.68 24.46 2.79
N SER A 236 -15.47 24.10 2.34
CA SER A 236 -14.89 24.47 1.05
C SER A 236 -13.71 23.55 0.71
N PHE A 237 -13.12 23.72 -0.47
CA PHE A 237 -11.88 23.04 -0.86
C PHE A 237 -10.61 23.74 -0.38
N ASP A 238 -10.72 24.75 0.51
CA ASP A 238 -9.58 25.40 1.12
C ASP A 238 -8.78 24.44 2.02
N ALA A 239 -7.46 24.61 2.04
CA ALA A 239 -6.55 23.75 2.80
C ALA A 239 -6.86 23.71 4.30
N HIS A 240 -7.34 24.80 4.91
CA HIS A 240 -7.76 24.77 6.32
C HIS A 240 -9.07 24.01 6.51
N ALA A 241 -10.05 24.20 5.62
CA ALA A 241 -11.33 23.50 5.72
C ALA A 241 -11.16 21.98 5.64
N ILE A 242 -10.35 21.49 4.69
CA ILE A 242 -10.04 20.06 4.55
C ILE A 242 -9.27 19.56 5.78
N ARG A 243 -8.20 20.25 6.20
CA ARG A 243 -7.39 19.81 7.35
C ARG A 243 -8.17 19.79 8.67
N ASN A 244 -9.14 20.69 8.84
CA ASN A 244 -10.02 20.69 10.01
C ASN A 244 -10.88 19.42 10.07
N GLU A 245 -11.52 19.02 8.98
CA GLU A 245 -12.35 17.79 8.98
C GLU A 245 -11.51 16.52 9.12
N LYS A 246 -10.26 16.51 8.61
CA LYS A 246 -9.31 15.42 8.87
C LYS A 246 -8.94 15.30 10.35
N ALA A 247 -8.62 16.42 11.00
CA ALA A 247 -8.21 16.43 12.41
C ALA A 247 -9.38 15.99 13.31
N LYS A 248 -10.55 16.58 13.10
CA LYS A 248 -11.81 16.21 13.79
C LYS A 248 -12.17 14.73 13.64
N LEU A 249 -11.89 14.13 12.48
CA LEU A 249 -12.07 12.69 12.30
C LEU A 249 -11.14 11.90 13.20
N LEU A 250 -9.82 12.16 13.16
CA LEU A 250 -8.87 11.38 13.94
C LEU A 250 -9.08 11.56 15.45
N GLU A 251 -9.51 12.74 15.89
CA GLU A 251 -9.94 12.99 17.27
C GLU A 251 -11.15 12.12 17.68
N ALA A 252 -12.03 11.77 16.73
CA ALA A 252 -13.15 10.88 16.95
C ALA A 252 -12.78 9.38 16.89
N VAL A 253 -11.54 9.03 16.53
CA VAL A 253 -11.08 7.63 16.59
C VAL A 253 -10.88 7.24 18.05
N ARG A 254 -11.51 6.13 18.46
CA ARG A 254 -11.45 5.67 19.84
C ARG A 254 -10.01 5.34 20.27
N VAL A 255 -9.57 5.95 21.36
CA VAL A 255 -8.31 5.62 22.04
C VAL A 255 -8.53 4.38 22.92
N TYR A 256 -7.81 3.30 22.67
CA TYR A 256 -8.04 2.01 23.32
C TYR A 256 -7.37 1.87 24.68
N SER A 257 -8.10 1.25 25.62
CA SER A 257 -7.52 0.67 26.82
C SER A 257 -6.66 -0.58 26.50
N PRO A 258 -5.75 -1.02 27.38
CA PRO A 258 -4.94 -2.23 27.14
C PRO A 258 -5.76 -3.47 26.78
N ARG A 259 -6.92 -3.67 27.42
CA ARG A 259 -7.83 -4.79 27.13
C ARG A 259 -8.46 -4.69 25.74
N GLU A 260 -8.76 -3.48 25.29
CA GLU A 260 -9.27 -3.25 23.94
C GLU A 260 -8.17 -3.43 22.89
N VAL A 261 -6.91 -3.07 23.19
CA VAL A 261 -5.77 -3.37 22.31
C VAL A 261 -5.64 -4.89 22.09
N GLU A 262 -5.69 -5.71 23.14
CA GLU A 262 -5.67 -7.19 23.00
C GLU A 262 -6.79 -7.72 22.10
N ARG A 263 -7.95 -7.06 22.13
CA ARG A 263 -9.13 -7.48 21.37
C ARG A 263 -9.09 -7.01 19.92
N TYR A 264 -8.58 -5.81 19.68
CA TYR A 264 -8.76 -5.08 18.42
C TYR A 264 -7.45 -4.80 17.65
N ALA A 265 -6.30 -5.16 18.19
CA ALA A 265 -5.01 -5.02 17.53
C ALA A 265 -4.23 -6.34 17.55
N VAL A 266 -3.64 -6.66 16.41
CA VAL A 266 -2.83 -7.85 16.17
C VAL A 266 -1.46 -7.40 15.67
N ARG A 267 -0.40 -8.00 16.19
CA ARG A 267 0.96 -7.85 15.68
C ARG A 267 1.51 -9.16 15.16
N GLY A 268 2.38 -9.09 14.16
CA GLY A 268 3.06 -10.23 13.59
C GLY A 268 4.52 -9.96 13.24
N GLN A 269 5.30 -11.02 13.13
CA GLN A 269 6.67 -10.99 12.65
C GLN A 269 6.95 -12.17 11.70
N TYR A 270 7.53 -11.90 10.52
CA TYR A 270 7.74 -12.94 9.52
C TYR A 270 8.86 -13.91 9.92
N GLY A 271 8.62 -15.20 9.69
CA GLY A 271 9.59 -16.28 9.85
C GLY A 271 10.51 -16.48 8.64
N PRO A 272 11.43 -17.46 8.69
CA PRO A 272 12.26 -17.81 7.53
C PRO A 272 11.43 -18.41 6.40
N GLN A 273 11.92 -18.26 5.17
CA GLN A 273 11.41 -19.01 4.02
C GLN A 273 12.20 -20.30 3.91
N LEU A 274 11.50 -21.44 3.84
CA LEU A 274 12.09 -22.77 3.73
C LEU A 274 11.83 -23.35 2.33
N ASP A 275 12.76 -24.16 1.83
CA ASP A 275 12.50 -25.03 0.67
C ASP A 275 11.74 -26.31 1.08
N ASP A 276 11.37 -27.13 0.10
CA ASP A 276 10.68 -28.41 0.31
C ASP A 276 11.48 -29.40 1.18
N GLN A 277 12.79 -29.18 1.35
CA GLN A 277 13.70 -30.00 2.15
C GLN A 277 13.96 -29.38 3.54
N GLY A 278 13.29 -28.28 3.88
CA GLY A 278 13.42 -27.57 5.16
C GLY A 278 14.65 -26.67 5.29
N ARG A 279 15.40 -26.42 4.20
CA ARG A 279 16.55 -25.50 4.22
C ARG A 279 16.10 -24.06 4.09
N VAL A 280 16.78 -23.16 4.80
CA VAL A 280 16.48 -21.73 4.80
C VAL A 280 16.89 -21.11 3.45
N LEU A 281 15.92 -20.71 2.64
CA LEU A 281 16.11 -19.92 1.42
C LEU A 281 16.30 -18.44 1.73
N LYS A 282 15.53 -17.92 2.70
CA LYS A 282 15.64 -16.55 3.20
C LYS A 282 15.50 -16.51 4.72
N PRO A 283 16.31 -15.69 5.43
CA PRO A 283 16.26 -15.58 6.88
C PRO A 283 14.89 -15.07 7.37
N GLY A 284 14.50 -15.37 8.61
CA GLY A 284 13.39 -14.67 9.27
C GLY A 284 13.84 -13.30 9.79
N TYR A 285 12.91 -12.49 10.29
CA TYR A 285 13.21 -11.10 10.65
C TYR A 285 14.33 -10.96 11.69
N ARG A 286 14.30 -11.77 12.76
CA ARG A 286 15.36 -11.81 13.80
C ARG A 286 16.72 -12.31 13.32
N GLN A 287 16.78 -12.90 12.12
CA GLN A 287 18.02 -13.33 11.48
C GLN A 287 18.49 -12.35 10.39
N GLU A 288 17.77 -11.24 10.17
CA GLU A 288 18.19 -10.19 9.26
C GLU A 288 19.39 -9.43 9.83
N LYS A 289 20.17 -8.84 8.92
CA LYS A 289 21.31 -8.00 9.29
C LYS A 289 20.83 -6.82 10.15
N ASP A 290 21.57 -6.55 11.23
CA ASP A 290 21.35 -5.43 12.15
C ASP A 290 20.01 -5.46 12.91
N VAL A 291 19.36 -6.64 13.04
CA VAL A 291 18.15 -6.85 13.87
C VAL A 291 18.53 -7.59 15.16
N ALA A 292 17.93 -7.19 16.28
CA ALA A 292 18.15 -7.89 17.55
C ALA A 292 17.57 -9.33 17.50
N PRO A 293 18.32 -10.37 17.94
CA PRO A 293 17.82 -11.75 17.95
C PRO A 293 16.56 -11.99 18.78
N ASP A 294 16.31 -11.15 19.78
CA ASP A 294 15.14 -11.15 20.66
C ASP A 294 14.13 -10.04 20.34
N SER A 295 14.26 -9.40 19.16
CA SER A 295 13.42 -8.29 18.74
C SER A 295 11.93 -8.61 18.88
N LYS A 296 11.20 -7.65 19.47
CA LYS A 296 9.74 -7.64 19.59
C LYS A 296 9.08 -6.72 18.56
N THR A 297 9.84 -6.25 17.57
CA THR A 297 9.35 -5.33 16.56
C THR A 297 8.43 -6.05 15.58
N GLU A 298 7.26 -5.48 15.37
CA GLU A 298 6.26 -6.01 14.45
C GLU A 298 6.60 -5.66 12.99
N THR A 299 6.59 -6.68 12.12
CA THR A 299 6.68 -6.52 10.66
C THR A 299 5.31 -6.62 9.99
N PHE A 300 4.27 -6.92 10.78
CA PHE A 300 2.87 -6.94 10.40
C PHE A 300 2.02 -6.39 11.53
N ALA A 301 0.97 -5.66 11.20
CA ALA A 301 -0.06 -5.25 12.13
C ALA A 301 -1.44 -5.31 11.46
N ALA A 302 -2.46 -5.67 12.23
CA ALA A 302 -3.86 -5.49 11.86
C ALA A 302 -4.61 -4.84 13.02
N VAL A 303 -5.37 -3.77 12.76
CA VAL A 303 -6.10 -3.01 13.77
C VAL A 303 -7.52 -2.78 13.29
N ARG A 304 -8.48 -3.11 14.14
CA ARG A 304 -9.88 -2.72 13.97
C ARG A 304 -10.11 -1.42 14.74
N LEU A 305 -10.49 -0.35 14.05
CA LEU A 305 -10.78 0.96 14.63
C LEU A 305 -12.29 1.19 14.80
N HIS A 306 -12.63 2.08 15.73
CA HIS A 306 -13.95 2.68 15.87
C HIS A 306 -13.82 4.19 15.68
N ILE A 307 -14.75 4.78 14.92
CA ILE A 307 -14.92 6.23 14.85
C ILE A 307 -16.20 6.58 15.59
N ASP A 308 -16.06 7.22 16.74
CA ASP A 308 -17.14 7.55 17.67
C ASP A 308 -17.84 8.86 17.25
N ASN A 309 -18.48 8.83 16.09
CA ASN A 309 -19.31 9.92 15.59
C ASN A 309 -20.61 9.42 14.94
N TRP A 310 -21.54 10.34 14.64
CA TRP A 310 -22.86 9.99 14.10
C TRP A 310 -22.81 9.23 12.77
N ARG A 311 -21.87 9.57 11.89
CA ARG A 311 -21.74 8.98 10.55
C ARG A 311 -21.25 7.54 10.59
N TRP A 312 -20.31 7.23 11.48
CA TRP A 312 -19.57 5.96 11.51
C TRP A 312 -19.87 5.06 12.69
N GLU A 313 -20.73 5.47 13.61
CA GLU A 313 -21.15 4.66 14.75
C GLU A 313 -21.55 3.23 14.30
N GLY A 314 -20.87 2.23 14.87
CA GLY A 314 -21.11 0.81 14.61
C GLY A 314 -20.47 0.26 13.33
N VAL A 315 -19.86 1.09 12.47
CA VAL A 315 -19.12 0.64 11.29
C VAL A 315 -17.68 0.34 11.67
N PRO A 316 -17.23 -0.92 11.64
CA PRO A 316 -15.84 -1.26 11.87
C PRO A 316 -14.95 -0.84 10.70
N ILE A 317 -13.78 -0.31 11.01
CA ILE A 317 -12.75 0.02 10.03
C ILE A 317 -11.53 -0.83 10.30
N TYR A 318 -11.18 -1.71 9.37
CA TYR A 318 -10.06 -2.62 9.50
C TYR A 318 -8.87 -2.07 8.74
N LEU A 319 -7.74 -1.97 9.42
CA LEU A 319 -6.45 -1.59 8.86
C LEU A 319 -5.55 -2.81 8.94
N ARG A 320 -4.89 -3.20 7.85
CA ARG A 320 -3.76 -4.14 7.92
C ARG A 320 -2.61 -3.68 7.05
N SER A 321 -1.40 -3.92 7.54
CA SER A 321 -0.17 -3.69 6.79
C SER A 321 0.92 -4.63 7.26
N GLY A 322 1.80 -5.01 6.33
CA GLY A 322 2.96 -5.81 6.68
C GLY A 322 3.92 -6.02 5.52
N LYS A 323 5.10 -6.53 5.91
CA LYS A 323 6.19 -6.89 5.01
C LYS A 323 6.28 -8.39 4.80
N ALA A 324 6.94 -8.76 3.71
CA ALA A 324 7.08 -10.13 3.24
C ALA A 324 5.74 -10.86 3.10
N LEU A 325 4.72 -10.15 2.64
CA LEU A 325 3.39 -10.70 2.38
C LEU A 325 3.29 -11.29 0.97
N TRP A 326 2.20 -12.00 0.70
CA TRP A 326 2.00 -12.69 -0.58
C TRP A 326 2.11 -11.77 -1.80
N LYS A 327 1.49 -10.58 -1.71
CA LYS A 327 1.47 -9.59 -2.79
C LYS A 327 1.91 -8.21 -2.30
N ARG A 328 2.29 -7.37 -3.27
CA ARG A 328 2.36 -5.93 -3.10
C ARG A 328 1.02 -5.34 -3.50
N GLY A 329 0.45 -4.47 -2.67
CA GLY A 329 -0.84 -3.84 -2.95
C GLY A 329 -1.20 -2.79 -1.92
N THR A 330 -1.86 -1.73 -2.37
CA THR A 330 -2.51 -0.75 -1.50
C THR A 330 -3.92 -0.56 -2.00
N GLU A 331 -4.88 -1.12 -1.27
CA GLU A 331 -6.29 -1.09 -1.63
C GLU A 331 -7.13 -0.60 -0.45
N ILE A 332 -8.20 0.12 -0.77
CA ILE A 332 -9.23 0.50 0.19
C ILE A 332 -10.56 -0.07 -0.29
N ILE A 333 -11.19 -0.90 0.52
CA ILE A 333 -12.44 -1.57 0.22
C ILE A 333 -13.52 -0.94 1.09
N VAL A 334 -14.53 -0.35 0.47
CA VAL A 334 -15.77 0.08 1.12
C VAL A 334 -16.84 -0.96 0.79
N GLU A 335 -17.19 -1.78 1.78
CA GLU A 335 -18.20 -2.82 1.63
C GLU A 335 -19.57 -2.31 2.08
N LEU A 336 -20.56 -2.38 1.20
CA LEU A 336 -21.94 -1.98 1.48
C LEU A 336 -22.72 -3.13 2.11
N LYS A 337 -23.77 -2.80 2.87
CA LYS A 337 -24.68 -3.79 3.43
C LYS A 337 -25.38 -4.58 2.33
N LYS A 338 -25.56 -5.87 2.58
CA LYS A 338 -26.25 -6.78 1.65
C LYS A 338 -27.69 -6.37 1.45
N ALA A 339 -28.15 -6.46 0.19
CA ALA A 339 -29.56 -6.29 -0.13
C ALA A 339 -30.40 -7.43 0.48
N PRO A 340 -31.66 -7.17 0.92
CA PRO A 340 -32.55 -8.22 1.39
C PRO A 340 -32.80 -9.28 0.32
N GLN A 341 -32.58 -10.55 0.65
CA GLN A 341 -32.74 -11.68 -0.29
C GLN A 341 -34.20 -12.04 -0.59
N VAL A 342 -35.18 -11.32 -0.01
CA VAL A 342 -36.61 -11.69 -0.04
C VAL A 342 -37.15 -11.87 -1.46
N LEU A 343 -36.68 -11.06 -2.41
CA LEU A 343 -37.11 -11.12 -3.81
C LEU A 343 -36.65 -12.39 -4.55
N PHE A 344 -35.60 -13.07 -4.05
CA PHE A 344 -34.96 -14.18 -4.74
C PHE A 344 -35.28 -15.57 -4.14
N ARG A 345 -36.14 -15.65 -3.12
CA ARG A 345 -36.44 -16.89 -2.37
C ARG A 345 -36.85 -18.11 -3.22
N ASN A 346 -37.52 -17.88 -4.35
CA ASN A 346 -37.99 -18.95 -5.25
C ASN A 346 -37.18 -19.04 -6.55
N THR A 347 -35.93 -18.56 -6.51
CA THR A 347 -35.02 -18.53 -7.66
C THR A 347 -33.79 -19.38 -7.37
N PRO A 348 -33.00 -19.77 -8.38
CA PRO A 348 -31.71 -20.42 -8.15
C PRO A 348 -30.68 -19.56 -7.41
N VAL A 349 -30.94 -18.27 -7.18
CA VAL A 349 -30.03 -17.35 -6.47
C VAL A 349 -30.02 -17.71 -4.99
N ARG A 350 -28.93 -18.33 -4.53
CA ARG A 350 -28.78 -18.82 -3.14
C ARG A 350 -28.27 -17.77 -2.16
N SER A 351 -27.44 -16.85 -2.63
CA SER A 351 -26.86 -15.78 -1.83
C SER A 351 -26.64 -14.54 -2.67
N LEU A 352 -26.71 -13.38 -2.00
CA LEU A 352 -26.27 -12.10 -2.54
C LEU A 352 -25.05 -11.67 -1.75
N ASP A 353 -23.94 -11.39 -2.45
CA ASP A 353 -22.78 -10.75 -1.84
C ASP A 353 -23.00 -9.24 -1.69
N ALA A 354 -22.21 -8.64 -0.81
CA ALA A 354 -22.19 -7.20 -0.63
C ALA A 354 -21.71 -6.50 -1.90
N ASN A 355 -22.24 -5.31 -2.16
CA ASN A 355 -21.65 -4.44 -3.18
C ASN A 355 -20.39 -3.81 -2.59
N ARG A 356 -19.38 -3.61 -3.44
CA ARG A 356 -18.09 -3.08 -2.99
C ARG A 356 -17.64 -1.95 -3.88
N LEU A 357 -17.06 -0.94 -3.27
CA LEU A 357 -16.29 0.09 -3.94
C LEU A 357 -14.83 -0.08 -3.52
N ILE A 358 -13.97 -0.33 -4.49
CA ILE A 358 -12.56 -0.67 -4.29
C ILE A 358 -11.72 0.43 -4.92
N PHE A 359 -10.92 1.10 -4.09
CA PHE A 359 -9.91 2.06 -4.53
C PHE A 359 -8.56 1.37 -4.62
N HIS A 360 -8.03 1.27 -5.84
CA HIS A 360 -6.71 0.74 -6.10
C HIS A 360 -5.70 1.90 -6.08
N ILE A 361 -4.89 1.98 -5.04
CA ILE A 361 -3.94 3.09 -4.84
C ILE A 361 -2.62 2.80 -5.57
N GLN A 362 -2.10 1.58 -5.43
CA GLN A 362 -0.89 1.06 -6.10
C GLN A 362 -0.86 -0.49 -6.02
N PRO A 363 -0.20 -1.20 -6.94
CA PRO A 363 0.52 -0.70 -8.11
C PRO A 363 -0.40 -0.28 -9.26
N THR A 364 -1.56 -0.91 -9.39
CA THR A 364 -2.61 -0.50 -10.32
C THR A 364 -3.39 0.66 -9.72
N GLN A 365 -3.55 1.73 -10.49
CA GLN A 365 -4.26 2.93 -10.06
C GLN A 365 -5.65 2.94 -10.67
N GLY A 366 -6.71 2.94 -9.85
CA GLY A 366 -8.07 2.86 -10.36
C GLY A 366 -9.15 2.80 -9.30
N ILE A 367 -10.40 2.78 -9.77
CA ILE A 367 -11.60 2.60 -8.96
C ILE A 367 -12.41 1.47 -9.56
N GLU A 368 -12.93 0.60 -8.72
CA GLU A 368 -13.75 -0.54 -9.14
C GLU A 368 -15.03 -0.62 -8.31
N VAL A 369 -16.15 -0.82 -8.98
CA VAL A 369 -17.46 -1.05 -8.37
C VAL A 369 -17.90 -2.48 -8.67
N GLN A 370 -18.05 -3.28 -7.63
CA GLN A 370 -18.52 -4.66 -7.71
C GLN A 370 -20.00 -4.74 -7.29
N PHE A 371 -20.82 -5.35 -8.15
CA PHE A 371 -22.26 -5.57 -7.92
C PHE A 371 -22.73 -6.82 -8.66
N HIS A 372 -24.00 -7.22 -8.50
CA HIS A 372 -24.53 -8.40 -9.18
C HIS A 372 -25.25 -8.03 -10.47
N ALA A 373 -25.02 -8.81 -11.53
CA ALA A 373 -25.78 -8.74 -12.78
C ALA A 373 -26.36 -10.09 -13.17
N LYS A 374 -27.46 -10.07 -13.94
CA LYS A 374 -28.07 -11.28 -14.47
C LYS A 374 -27.16 -11.91 -15.53
N ILE A 375 -26.91 -13.22 -15.40
CA ILE A 375 -26.22 -13.99 -16.43
C ILE A 375 -27.12 -14.02 -17.69
N PRO A 376 -26.58 -13.66 -18.87
CA PRO A 376 -27.31 -13.79 -20.13
C PRO A 376 -27.82 -15.22 -20.34
N GLY A 377 -29.12 -15.38 -20.63
CA GLY A 377 -29.76 -16.70 -20.75
C GLY A 377 -31.20 -16.72 -20.23
N PRO A 378 -31.90 -17.87 -20.35
CA PRO A 378 -33.31 -17.99 -19.99
C PRO A 378 -33.55 -18.12 -18.47
N THR A 379 -32.52 -18.48 -17.69
CA THR A 379 -32.63 -18.64 -16.24
C THR A 379 -32.30 -17.35 -15.50
N LEU A 380 -32.93 -17.14 -14.32
CA LEU A 380 -32.59 -16.06 -13.40
C LEU A 380 -31.45 -16.52 -12.49
N GLN A 381 -30.23 -16.30 -12.96
CA GLN A 381 -29.01 -16.48 -12.19
C GLN A 381 -28.26 -15.15 -12.15
N LEU A 382 -27.70 -14.83 -11.00
CA LEU A 382 -26.88 -13.64 -10.79
C LEU A 382 -25.42 -14.05 -10.64
N GLN A 383 -24.53 -13.18 -11.09
CA GLN A 383 -23.11 -13.26 -10.81
C GLN A 383 -22.56 -11.89 -10.41
N PRO A 384 -21.54 -11.83 -9.56
CA PRO A 384 -20.76 -10.62 -9.37
C PRO A 384 -20.16 -10.17 -10.70
N VAL A 385 -20.20 -8.87 -10.96
CA VAL A 385 -19.54 -8.19 -12.08
C VAL A 385 -18.88 -6.93 -11.57
N ASN A 386 -17.83 -6.49 -12.27
CA ASN A 386 -17.05 -5.32 -11.89
C ASN A 386 -17.14 -4.25 -12.98
N MET A 387 -17.40 -3.00 -12.59
CA MET A 387 -17.15 -1.82 -13.42
C MET A 387 -15.83 -1.21 -12.96
N ARG A 388 -14.84 -1.12 -13.85
CA ARG A 388 -13.50 -0.66 -13.54
C ARG A 388 -13.15 0.60 -14.31
N PHE A 389 -12.55 1.54 -13.59
CA PHE A 389 -11.89 2.72 -14.11
C PHE A 389 -10.40 2.62 -13.80
N GLY A 390 -9.54 2.71 -14.81
CA GLY A 390 -8.08 2.68 -14.67
C GLY A 390 -7.43 3.99 -15.12
N TYR A 391 -6.54 4.54 -14.30
CA TYR A 391 -5.85 5.80 -14.61
C TYR A 391 -4.99 5.69 -15.88
N GLY A 392 -4.24 4.60 -16.02
CA GLY A 392 -3.35 4.39 -17.17
C GLY A 392 -4.09 4.18 -18.50
N GLU A 393 -5.37 3.80 -18.45
CA GLU A 393 -6.22 3.64 -19.64
C GLU A 393 -6.91 4.97 -19.99
N ALA A 394 -7.38 5.71 -18.99
CA ALA A 394 -8.14 6.93 -19.18
C ALA A 394 -7.28 8.17 -19.43
N PHE A 395 -6.05 8.21 -18.91
CA PHE A 395 -5.21 9.40 -18.93
C PHE A 395 -3.77 9.10 -19.39
N LYS A 396 -3.21 10.02 -20.17
CA LYS A 396 -1.77 10.07 -20.46
C LYS A 396 -1.10 10.94 -19.39
N ALA A 397 -0.82 10.36 -18.23
CA ALA A 397 -0.18 11.07 -17.13
C ALA A 397 1.29 10.68 -16.96
N SER A 398 2.13 11.67 -16.62
CA SER A 398 3.50 11.47 -16.16
C SER A 398 3.48 10.68 -14.84
N ARG A 399 4.43 9.75 -14.66
CA ARG A 399 4.58 9.03 -13.39
C ARG A 399 5.23 9.97 -12.36
N TYR A 400 4.42 10.52 -11.46
CA TYR A 400 4.91 11.29 -10.31
C TYR A 400 5.24 10.33 -9.15
N THR A 401 6.33 10.64 -8.44
CA THR A 401 6.72 9.93 -7.20
C THR A 401 5.94 10.41 -5.97
N GLY A 402 5.14 11.47 -6.14
CA GLY A 402 4.40 12.19 -5.11
C GLY A 402 5.15 13.44 -4.64
N TYR A 403 6.48 13.40 -4.58
CA TYR A 403 7.31 14.54 -4.16
C TYR A 403 7.20 15.75 -5.10
N GLU A 404 7.00 15.52 -6.41
CA GLU A 404 6.78 16.59 -7.38
C GLU A 404 5.57 17.45 -6.98
N VAL A 405 4.44 16.79 -6.72
CA VAL A 405 3.20 17.45 -6.34
C VAL A 405 3.37 18.18 -5.02
N MET A 406 4.04 17.56 -4.03
CA MET A 406 4.25 18.20 -2.74
C MET A 406 5.13 19.46 -2.84
N ILE A 407 6.27 19.39 -3.52
CA ILE A 407 7.13 20.57 -3.73
C ILE A 407 6.37 21.66 -4.50
N TYR A 408 5.59 21.28 -5.50
CA TYR A 408 4.74 22.21 -6.26
C TYR A 408 3.68 22.88 -5.38
N SER A 409 2.90 22.11 -4.61
CA SER A 409 1.87 22.62 -3.70
C SER A 409 2.46 23.53 -2.63
N CYS A 410 3.56 23.14 -2.00
CA CYS A 410 4.27 23.98 -1.02
C CYS A 410 4.76 25.29 -1.65
N SER A 411 5.21 25.28 -2.90
CA SER A 411 5.65 26.51 -3.60
C SER A 411 4.47 27.45 -3.88
N HIS A 412 3.27 26.91 -4.09
CA HIS A 412 2.03 27.69 -4.28
C HIS A 412 1.34 28.09 -2.97
N GLY A 413 1.77 27.54 -1.84
CA GLY A 413 1.18 27.80 -0.54
C GLY A 413 0.00 26.91 -0.19
N ASP A 414 -0.25 25.89 -1.01
CA ASP A 414 -1.30 24.91 -0.76
C ASP A 414 -0.82 23.86 0.24
N ALA A 415 -1.39 23.90 1.44
CA ALA A 415 -1.09 22.98 2.52
C ALA A 415 -2.04 21.75 2.57
N THR A 416 -2.94 21.58 1.59
CA THR A 416 -3.95 20.51 1.58
C THR A 416 -3.34 19.12 1.73
N LEU A 417 -2.20 18.89 1.07
CA LEU A 417 -1.50 17.60 1.04
C LEU A 417 -0.52 17.40 2.21
N PHE A 418 -0.51 18.29 3.19
CA PHE A 418 0.46 18.29 4.28
C PHE A 418 -0.22 18.11 5.63
N SER A 419 0.44 17.35 6.52
CA SER A 419 -0.09 17.09 7.85
C SER A 419 0.12 18.31 8.76
N ARG A 420 -0.97 18.85 9.30
CA ARG A 420 -0.95 19.88 10.34
C ARG A 420 -0.55 19.25 11.69
N GLY A 421 0.07 20.01 12.58
CA GLY A 421 0.59 19.51 13.85
C GLY A 421 -0.44 18.75 14.69
N ASP A 422 -1.64 19.31 14.83
CA ASP A 422 -2.79 18.69 15.53
C ASP A 422 -3.21 17.35 14.93
N LEU A 423 -3.22 17.23 13.59
CA LEU A 423 -3.52 15.98 12.91
C LEU A 423 -2.47 14.90 13.20
N VAL A 424 -1.19 15.28 13.27
CA VAL A 424 -0.09 14.36 13.64
C VAL A 424 -0.20 13.92 15.10
N GLU A 425 -0.53 14.85 15.99
CA GLU A 425 -0.75 14.57 17.41
C GLU A 425 -1.94 13.63 17.62
N ALA A 426 -3.07 13.88 16.96
CA ALA A 426 -4.25 13.00 17.02
C ALA A 426 -3.93 11.58 16.52
N ALA A 427 -3.17 11.46 15.43
CA ALA A 427 -2.67 10.18 14.94
C ALA A 427 -1.81 9.43 15.98
N TRP A 428 -0.94 10.15 16.70
CA TRP A 428 -0.15 9.57 17.80
C TRP A 428 -1.00 9.18 19.00
N CYS A 429 -2.03 9.96 19.37
CA CYS A 429 -2.96 9.60 20.43
C CYS A 429 -3.65 8.25 20.18
N VAL A 430 -3.95 7.93 18.91
CA VAL A 430 -4.53 6.63 18.52
C VAL A 430 -3.48 5.51 18.57
N ALA A 431 -2.27 5.75 18.08
CA ALA A 431 -1.22 4.72 17.99
C ALA A 431 -0.54 4.40 19.34
N GLN A 432 -0.41 5.38 20.23
CA GLN A 432 0.38 5.27 21.45
C GLN A 432 -0.07 4.14 22.39
N PRO A 433 -1.36 3.94 22.71
CA PRO A 433 -1.79 2.85 23.58
C PRO A 433 -1.45 1.47 23.02
N ILE A 434 -1.49 1.31 21.68
CA ILE A 434 -1.12 0.05 21.02
C ILE A 434 0.38 -0.22 21.21
N LEU A 435 1.21 0.79 20.98
CA LEU A 435 2.66 0.71 21.18
C LEU A 435 3.02 0.38 22.63
N ASP A 436 2.42 1.07 23.60
CA ASP A 436 2.68 0.88 25.01
C ASP A 436 2.30 -0.54 25.46
N HIS A 437 1.12 -1.00 25.06
CA HIS A 437 0.65 -2.33 25.37
C HIS A 437 1.54 -3.42 24.76
N TRP A 438 1.91 -3.29 23.48
CA TRP A 438 2.81 -4.24 22.82
C TRP A 438 4.22 -4.26 23.39
N LYS A 439 4.72 -3.12 23.88
CA LYS A 439 6.00 -3.05 24.59
C LYS A 439 5.94 -3.82 25.92
N ALA A 440 4.81 -3.74 26.63
CA ALA A 440 4.61 -4.38 27.93
C ALA A 440 4.28 -5.87 27.86
N THR A 441 3.69 -6.35 26.76
CA THR A 441 3.27 -7.75 26.61
C THR A 441 4.30 -8.61 25.86
N PRO A 442 4.39 -9.92 26.15
CA PRO A 442 5.23 -10.83 25.38
C PRO A 442 4.74 -10.94 23.93
N ALA A 443 5.67 -11.15 23.01
CA ALA A 443 5.39 -11.41 21.59
C ALA A 443 5.78 -12.86 21.28
N ASP A 444 4.84 -13.63 20.75
CA ASP A 444 5.12 -14.94 20.19
C ASP A 444 5.51 -14.76 18.71
N PHE A 445 6.80 -14.63 18.46
CA PHE A 445 7.37 -14.36 17.14
C PHE A 445 8.49 -15.37 16.81
N PRO A 446 8.67 -15.72 15.52
CA PRO A 446 7.84 -15.33 14.38
C PRO A 446 6.51 -16.11 14.35
N ASN A 447 5.44 -15.49 13.83
CA ASN A 447 4.09 -16.05 13.83
C ASN A 447 3.39 -16.02 12.46
N TYR A 448 4.10 -15.69 11.40
CA TYR A 448 3.61 -15.88 10.04
C TYR A 448 4.75 -16.22 9.07
N ALA A 449 4.44 -17.00 8.04
CA ALA A 449 5.42 -17.37 7.02
C ALA A 449 5.59 -16.24 6.00
N ARG A 450 6.81 -16.10 5.46
CA ARG A 450 7.04 -15.22 4.30
C ARG A 450 6.16 -15.65 3.13
N GLY A 451 5.57 -14.66 2.46
CA GLY A 451 4.67 -14.89 1.33
C GLY A 451 3.24 -15.30 1.71
N SER A 452 2.90 -15.37 3.00
CA SER A 452 1.51 -15.51 3.45
C SER A 452 0.80 -14.15 3.56
N TRP A 453 -0.48 -14.14 3.94
CA TRP A 453 -1.23 -12.92 4.23
C TRP A 453 -0.96 -12.29 5.60
N GLY A 454 -0.09 -12.90 6.41
CA GLY A 454 0.17 -12.49 7.78
C GLY A 454 -0.30 -13.54 8.79
N PRO A 455 -0.31 -13.22 10.10
CA PRO A 455 -0.65 -14.17 11.14
C PRO A 455 -2.15 -14.52 11.12
N ALA A 456 -2.49 -15.76 11.51
CA ALA A 456 -3.88 -16.23 11.57
C ALA A 456 -4.78 -15.30 12.42
N ALA A 457 -4.24 -14.76 13.52
CA ALA A 457 -4.93 -13.80 14.39
C ALA A 457 -5.46 -12.55 13.66
N ALA A 458 -4.84 -12.14 12.55
CA ALA A 458 -5.32 -11.01 11.74
C ALA A 458 -6.64 -11.33 11.04
N SER A 459 -6.88 -12.60 10.73
CA SER A 459 -8.13 -13.06 10.15
C SER A 459 -9.17 -13.30 11.24
N ASP A 460 -8.78 -13.90 12.37
CA ASP A 460 -9.65 -14.03 13.54
C ASP A 460 -10.22 -12.67 13.98
N LEU A 461 -9.44 -11.59 13.85
CA LEU A 461 -9.84 -10.23 14.18
C LEU A 461 -11.12 -9.79 13.46
N ILE A 462 -11.21 -10.02 12.14
CA ILE A 462 -12.36 -9.62 11.32
C ILE A 462 -13.48 -10.67 11.38
N GLU A 463 -13.12 -11.95 11.49
CA GLU A 463 -14.06 -13.08 11.58
C GLU A 463 -14.89 -13.04 12.88
N ARG A 464 -14.35 -12.48 13.97
CA ARG A 464 -15.11 -12.18 15.21
C ARG A 464 -16.36 -11.34 14.98
N ASP A 465 -16.36 -10.52 13.93
CA ASP A 465 -17.50 -9.68 13.56
C ASP A 465 -18.34 -10.31 12.43
N GLY A 466 -18.11 -11.57 12.08
CA GLY A 466 -18.80 -12.30 11.00
C GLY A 466 -18.39 -11.86 9.59
N ARG A 467 -17.17 -11.32 9.45
CA ARG A 467 -16.65 -10.75 8.20
C ARG A 467 -15.34 -11.42 7.79
N HIS A 468 -14.90 -11.18 6.55
CA HIS A 468 -13.61 -11.65 6.04
C HIS A 468 -12.88 -10.50 5.35
N TRP A 469 -11.56 -10.63 5.27
CA TRP A 469 -10.75 -9.73 4.45
C TRP A 469 -11.10 -9.93 2.98
N PHE A 470 -11.39 -8.85 2.27
CA PHE A 470 -11.62 -8.92 0.83
C PHE A 470 -10.27 -8.86 0.10
N GLU A 471 -9.88 -10.00 -0.47
CA GLU A 471 -8.62 -10.11 -1.20
C GLU A 471 -8.77 -9.67 -2.65
N VAL A 472 -8.15 -8.53 -2.98
CA VAL A 472 -8.02 -8.07 -4.36
C VAL A 472 -6.88 -8.83 -5.02
N LEU A 473 -7.20 -9.75 -5.92
CA LEU A 473 -6.18 -10.35 -6.78
C LEU A 473 -5.71 -9.34 -7.83
N SER A 474 -4.40 -9.29 -8.05
CA SER A 474 -3.81 -8.50 -9.12
C SER A 474 -3.29 -9.40 -10.24
N GLU A 475 -3.09 -8.82 -11.43
CA GLU A 475 -2.43 -9.50 -12.56
C GLU A 475 -1.05 -10.05 -12.16
N ASP A 476 -0.32 -9.35 -11.28
CA ASP A 476 0.98 -9.80 -10.77
C ASP A 476 0.89 -11.09 -9.96
N VAL A 477 -0.22 -11.31 -9.24
CA VAL A 477 -0.48 -12.57 -8.54
C VAL A 477 -0.74 -13.67 -9.54
N LEU A 478 -1.55 -13.41 -10.58
CA LEU A 478 -1.79 -14.40 -11.64
C LEU A 478 -0.50 -14.76 -12.39
N LYS A 479 0.40 -13.82 -12.66
CA LYS A 479 1.68 -14.12 -13.32
C LYS A 479 2.56 -15.12 -12.57
N ARG A 480 2.36 -15.30 -11.25
CA ARG A 480 3.06 -16.32 -10.46
C ARG A 480 2.47 -17.72 -10.65
N VAL A 481 1.22 -17.79 -11.09
CA VAL A 481 0.60 -19.05 -11.50
C VAL A 481 1.18 -19.41 -12.86
N ALA A 482 1.92 -20.53 -12.93
CA ALA A 482 2.67 -20.90 -14.13
C ALA A 482 1.82 -20.95 -15.41
N ILE A 483 0.52 -21.26 -15.32
CA ILE A 483 -0.36 -21.31 -16.49
C ILE A 483 -0.76 -19.91 -17.01
N PHE A 484 -0.56 -18.86 -16.22
CA PHE A 484 -0.86 -17.47 -16.58
C PHE A 484 0.39 -16.61 -16.70
N SER A 485 1.60 -17.16 -16.54
CA SER A 485 2.84 -16.38 -16.49
C SER A 485 3.12 -15.58 -17.76
N ASP A 486 2.75 -16.14 -18.91
CA ASP A 486 2.97 -15.53 -20.23
C ASP A 486 1.74 -14.75 -20.74
N GLY A 487 0.72 -14.59 -19.89
CA GLY A 487 -0.52 -13.91 -20.26
C GLY A 487 -0.30 -12.42 -20.50
N ASP A 488 -0.86 -11.91 -21.60
CA ASP A 488 -0.89 -10.47 -21.81
C ASP A 488 -1.84 -9.79 -20.81
N PRO A 489 -1.70 -8.46 -20.56
CA PRO A 489 -2.50 -7.77 -19.55
C PRO A 489 -4.03 -7.88 -19.76
N LEU A 490 -4.50 -7.90 -21.02
CA LEU A 490 -5.93 -7.99 -21.31
C LEU A 490 -6.46 -9.38 -20.97
N PHE A 491 -5.74 -10.43 -21.34
CA PHE A 491 -6.05 -11.80 -20.94
C PHE A 491 -6.07 -11.95 -19.41
N LEU A 492 -5.03 -11.48 -18.71
CA LEU A 492 -4.94 -11.59 -17.25
C LEU A 492 -6.08 -10.85 -16.55
N SER A 493 -6.43 -9.66 -17.03
CA SER A 493 -7.58 -8.90 -16.52
C SER A 493 -8.88 -9.68 -16.67
N GLN A 494 -9.11 -10.33 -17.82
CA GLN A 494 -10.30 -11.17 -18.02
C GLN A 494 -10.32 -12.40 -17.11
N VAL A 495 -9.16 -13.02 -16.83
CA VAL A 495 -9.07 -14.13 -15.87
C VAL A 495 -9.40 -13.63 -14.46
N VAL A 496 -8.85 -12.50 -14.01
CA VAL A 496 -9.19 -11.90 -12.71
C VAL A 496 -10.70 -11.68 -12.60
N LEU A 497 -11.35 -11.18 -13.66
CA LEU A 497 -12.80 -10.96 -13.70
C LEU A 497 -13.63 -12.25 -13.66
N ALA A 498 -13.06 -13.38 -14.11
CA ALA A 498 -13.75 -14.66 -14.11
C ALA A 498 -13.56 -15.48 -12.83
N LEU A 499 -12.56 -15.14 -12.00
CA LEU A 499 -12.31 -15.82 -10.74
C LEU A 499 -13.40 -15.52 -9.73
N ARG A 500 -13.92 -16.57 -9.08
CA ARG A 500 -14.95 -16.47 -8.03
C ARG A 500 -14.39 -16.90 -6.68
N PRO A 501 -14.61 -16.15 -5.60
CA PRO A 501 -14.23 -16.60 -4.28
C PRO A 501 -15.07 -17.83 -3.88
N ASP A 502 -14.44 -18.77 -3.18
CA ASP A 502 -15.06 -19.93 -2.55
C ASP A 502 -14.36 -20.22 -1.22
N VAL A 503 -15.07 -20.80 -0.25
CA VAL A 503 -14.51 -21.09 1.08
C VAL A 503 -14.83 -22.52 1.44
N VAL A 504 -13.79 -23.29 1.80
CA VAL A 504 -13.90 -24.72 2.12
C VAL A 504 -13.49 -24.96 3.57
N ALA A 505 -14.29 -25.74 4.31
CA ALA A 505 -14.04 -25.99 5.72
C ALA A 505 -12.96 -27.08 5.95
N PRO A 506 -12.28 -27.10 7.12
CA PRO A 506 -11.33 -28.16 7.44
C PRO A 506 -11.93 -29.57 7.29
N GLY A 507 -11.20 -30.47 6.64
CA GLY A 507 -11.60 -31.84 6.37
C GLY A 507 -12.46 -32.03 5.11
N GLU A 508 -12.99 -30.96 4.52
CA GLU A 508 -13.77 -31.05 3.28
C GLU A 508 -12.88 -31.33 2.07
N THR A 509 -13.40 -32.15 1.16
CA THR A 509 -12.70 -32.50 -0.09
C THR A 509 -12.95 -31.42 -1.13
N ILE A 510 -11.91 -30.71 -1.54
CA ILE A 510 -11.98 -29.67 -2.59
C ILE A 510 -12.04 -30.35 -3.97
N ILE A 511 -11.23 -31.38 -4.16
CA ILE A 511 -11.17 -32.18 -5.39
C ILE A 511 -11.06 -33.64 -5.00
N ARG A 512 -11.78 -34.53 -5.67
CA ARG A 512 -11.64 -35.98 -5.53
C ARG A 512 -11.05 -36.59 -6.78
N LYS A 513 -10.05 -37.47 -6.63
CA LYS A 513 -9.46 -38.24 -7.73
C LYS A 513 -10.55 -39.01 -8.47
N GLY A 514 -10.51 -39.02 -9.80
CA GLY A 514 -11.48 -39.72 -10.65
C GLY A 514 -12.71 -38.90 -11.03
N ASP A 515 -13.03 -37.81 -10.32
CA ASP A 515 -14.14 -36.93 -10.70
C ASP A 515 -13.83 -36.20 -12.02
N MET A 516 -14.86 -35.85 -12.79
CA MET A 516 -14.70 -34.94 -13.93
C MET A 516 -14.59 -33.50 -13.41
N GLY A 517 -13.40 -32.92 -13.53
CA GLY A 517 -13.13 -31.56 -13.07
C GLY A 517 -13.57 -30.50 -14.10
N ARG A 518 -14.33 -29.49 -13.66
CA ARG A 518 -14.67 -28.30 -14.48
C ARG A 518 -14.20 -26.98 -13.88
N GLN A 519 -13.34 -27.06 -12.86
CA GLN A 519 -12.89 -25.91 -12.08
C GLN A 519 -11.41 -26.06 -11.76
N MET A 520 -10.69 -24.95 -11.69
CA MET A 520 -9.36 -24.89 -11.07
C MET A 520 -9.42 -23.92 -9.90
N TYR A 521 -8.50 -24.10 -8.96
CA TYR A 521 -8.50 -23.39 -7.70
C TYR A 521 -7.14 -22.75 -7.50
N VAL A 522 -7.15 -21.50 -7.07
CA VAL A 522 -6.01 -20.84 -6.47
C VAL A 522 -6.27 -20.75 -4.97
N LEU A 523 -5.40 -21.34 -4.16
CA LEU A 523 -5.48 -21.27 -2.71
C LEU A 523 -5.01 -19.89 -2.27
N VAL A 524 -5.95 -19.01 -1.96
CA VAL A 524 -5.64 -17.65 -1.51
C VAL A 524 -5.17 -17.67 -0.06
N ARG A 525 -5.81 -18.47 0.79
CA ARG A 525 -5.48 -18.62 2.19
C ARG A 525 -5.80 -20.03 2.67
N GLY A 526 -4.96 -20.59 3.53
CA GLY A 526 -5.18 -21.86 4.21
C GLY A 526 -4.18 -22.93 3.78
N GLU A 527 -4.35 -24.13 4.33
CA GLU A 527 -3.57 -25.31 3.96
C GLU A 527 -4.50 -26.39 3.40
N ALA A 528 -4.11 -26.96 2.27
CA ALA A 528 -4.76 -28.14 1.70
C ALA A 528 -3.74 -29.26 1.52
N GLU A 529 -4.18 -30.51 1.62
CA GLU A 529 -3.33 -31.68 1.48
C GLU A 529 -3.76 -32.51 0.27
N VAL A 530 -2.78 -32.98 -0.49
CA VAL A 530 -2.96 -33.92 -1.58
C VAL A 530 -2.81 -35.34 -1.03
N LEU A 531 -3.79 -36.19 -1.29
CA LEU A 531 -3.85 -37.56 -0.80
C LEU A 531 -3.59 -38.57 -1.92
N ASP A 532 -2.79 -39.61 -1.63
CA ASP A 532 -2.67 -40.80 -2.49
C ASP A 532 -3.88 -41.74 -2.36
N GLU A 533 -3.88 -42.86 -3.10
CA GLU A 533 -4.96 -43.87 -3.06
C GLU A 533 -5.09 -44.56 -1.69
N ALA A 534 -4.04 -44.55 -0.88
CA ALA A 534 -4.05 -45.09 0.49
C ALA A 534 -4.46 -44.02 1.53
N GLY A 535 -4.80 -42.79 1.09
CA GLY A 535 -5.17 -41.68 1.97
C GLY A 535 -3.98 -41.03 2.69
N ARG A 536 -2.74 -41.29 2.25
CA ARG A 536 -1.53 -40.68 2.79
C ARG A 536 -1.27 -39.32 2.14
N VAL A 537 -0.80 -38.37 2.93
CA VAL A 537 -0.44 -37.03 2.44
C VAL A 537 0.83 -37.12 1.60
N VAL A 538 0.74 -36.74 0.33
CA VAL A 538 1.88 -36.72 -0.61
C VAL A 538 2.41 -35.32 -0.88
N LYS A 539 1.57 -34.29 -0.72
CA LYS A 539 1.94 -32.89 -0.88
C LYS A 539 1.05 -31.99 -0.03
N LEU A 540 1.60 -30.90 0.47
CA LEU A 540 0.84 -29.82 1.09
C LEU A 540 0.80 -28.63 0.14
N PHE A 541 -0.38 -28.06 -0.04
CA PHE A 541 -0.62 -26.78 -0.65
C PHE A 541 -0.80 -25.71 0.43
N ARG A 542 -0.26 -24.52 0.18
CA ARG A 542 -0.31 -23.34 1.04
C ARG A 542 -0.77 -22.12 0.24
N ASP A 543 -0.93 -20.99 0.93
CA ASP A 543 -1.21 -19.68 0.32
C ASP A 543 -0.39 -19.46 -0.96
N GLY A 544 -1.08 -19.19 -2.07
CA GLY A 544 -0.52 -18.96 -3.39
C GLY A 544 -0.37 -20.19 -4.28
N ASP A 545 -0.52 -21.40 -3.75
CA ASP A 545 -0.55 -22.60 -4.57
C ASP A 545 -1.85 -22.67 -5.39
N PHE A 546 -1.80 -23.42 -6.49
CA PHE A 546 -2.95 -23.64 -7.35
C PHE A 546 -3.01 -25.10 -7.79
N PHE A 547 -4.22 -25.57 -8.09
CA PHE A 547 -4.46 -26.95 -8.45
C PHE A 547 -5.75 -27.14 -9.24
N GLY A 548 -5.82 -28.26 -9.97
CA GLY A 548 -6.99 -28.64 -10.76
C GLY A 548 -7.04 -28.04 -12.17
N GLU A 549 -5.99 -27.32 -12.58
CA GLU A 549 -5.82 -26.70 -13.89
C GLU A 549 -5.80 -27.72 -15.04
N VAL A 550 -5.25 -28.92 -14.81
CA VAL A 550 -5.11 -29.97 -15.82
C VAL A 550 -6.47 -30.45 -16.34
N ALA A 551 -7.43 -30.68 -15.43
CA ALA A 551 -8.77 -31.14 -15.81
C ALA A 551 -9.56 -30.05 -16.57
N LEU A 552 -9.24 -28.78 -16.36
CA LEU A 552 -9.88 -27.66 -17.03
C LEU A 552 -9.59 -27.63 -18.53
N LEU A 553 -8.40 -28.08 -18.92
CA LEU A 553 -7.86 -27.94 -20.28
C LEU A 553 -7.88 -29.23 -21.09
N ILE A 554 -7.66 -30.38 -20.46
CA ILE A 554 -7.51 -31.67 -21.16
C ILE A 554 -8.78 -32.52 -21.06
N HIS A 555 -9.84 -32.02 -20.41
CA HIS A 555 -11.10 -32.75 -20.18
C HIS A 555 -10.89 -34.13 -19.56
N THR A 556 -9.89 -34.28 -18.68
CA THR A 556 -9.58 -35.53 -18.01
C THR A 556 -10.16 -35.58 -16.60
N ALA A 557 -10.25 -36.81 -16.06
CA ALA A 557 -10.59 -37.00 -14.66
C ALA A 557 -9.49 -36.44 -13.75
N ARG A 558 -9.87 -35.99 -12.54
CA ARG A 558 -8.93 -35.47 -11.55
C ARG A 558 -7.87 -36.51 -11.22
N THR A 559 -6.60 -36.10 -11.25
CA THR A 559 -5.44 -36.98 -11.04
C THR A 559 -5.17 -37.28 -9.56
N ALA A 560 -5.62 -36.41 -8.65
CA ALA A 560 -5.42 -36.54 -7.21
C ALA A 560 -6.62 -36.02 -6.41
N THR A 561 -6.69 -36.46 -5.14
CA THR A 561 -7.65 -35.94 -4.16
C THR A 561 -6.98 -34.82 -3.36
N VAL A 562 -7.65 -33.68 -3.23
CA VAL A 562 -7.20 -32.53 -2.43
C VAL A 562 -8.24 -32.29 -1.33
N ARG A 563 -7.78 -32.26 -0.09
CA ARG A 563 -8.61 -32.03 1.10
C ARG A 563 -8.13 -30.78 1.84
N ALA A 564 -9.06 -29.95 2.30
CA ALA A 564 -8.72 -28.81 3.13
C ALA A 564 -8.24 -29.29 4.51
N ARG A 565 -7.09 -28.81 4.98
CA ARG A 565 -6.55 -29.09 6.32
C ARG A 565 -6.96 -28.01 7.30
N THR A 566 -7.04 -26.76 6.84
CA THR A 566 -7.63 -25.62 7.56
C THR A 566 -8.87 -25.12 6.83
N VAL A 567 -9.48 -24.01 7.28
CA VAL A 567 -10.37 -23.25 6.40
C VAL A 567 -9.53 -22.76 5.23
N CYS A 568 -10.02 -22.95 4.01
CA CYS A 568 -9.35 -22.55 2.78
C CYS A 568 -10.18 -21.52 2.02
N ASP A 569 -9.63 -20.33 1.82
CA ASP A 569 -10.17 -19.34 0.88
C ASP A 569 -9.57 -19.63 -0.50
N LEU A 570 -10.45 -19.87 -1.47
CA LEU A 570 -10.10 -20.27 -2.82
C LEU A 570 -10.59 -19.23 -3.83
N MET A 571 -9.85 -19.05 -4.91
CA MET A 571 -10.37 -18.40 -6.12
C MET A 571 -10.56 -19.46 -7.18
N VAL A 572 -11.80 -19.60 -7.64
CA VAL A 572 -12.25 -20.66 -8.53
C VAL A 572 -12.41 -20.10 -9.93
N LEU A 573 -11.73 -20.70 -10.90
CA LEU A 573 -11.95 -20.44 -12.32
C LEU A 573 -12.69 -21.63 -12.93
N ASP A 574 -13.90 -21.40 -13.44
CA ASP A 574 -14.68 -22.43 -14.10
C ASP A 574 -14.31 -22.57 -15.58
N GLN A 575 -14.46 -23.79 -16.11
CA GLN A 575 -14.09 -24.14 -17.48
C GLN A 575 -14.85 -23.32 -18.52
N ALA A 576 -16.13 -23.02 -18.32
CA ALA A 576 -16.92 -22.28 -19.31
C ALA A 576 -16.44 -20.83 -19.43
N SER A 577 -16.08 -20.22 -18.30
CA SER A 577 -15.49 -18.89 -18.26
C SER A 577 -14.09 -18.91 -18.89
N PHE A 578 -13.26 -19.91 -18.57
CA PHE A 578 -11.92 -20.01 -19.13
C PHE A 578 -11.89 -20.27 -20.62
N SER A 579 -12.69 -21.21 -21.14
CA SER A 579 -12.78 -21.49 -22.58
C SER A 579 -13.24 -20.27 -23.37
N ARG A 580 -14.14 -19.44 -22.81
CA ARG A 580 -14.55 -18.17 -23.43
C ARG A 580 -13.39 -17.18 -23.52
N ILE A 581 -12.63 -17.03 -22.45
CA ILE A 581 -11.45 -16.16 -22.43
C ILE A 581 -10.41 -16.66 -23.44
N LEU A 582 -10.10 -17.96 -23.46
CA LEU A 582 -9.14 -18.53 -24.40
C LEU A 582 -9.58 -18.35 -25.87
N HIS A 583 -10.87 -18.45 -26.15
CA HIS A 583 -11.42 -18.17 -27.48
C HIS A 583 -11.14 -16.72 -27.93
N ASP A 584 -11.25 -15.77 -27.00
CA ASP A 584 -11.00 -14.35 -27.29
C ASP A 584 -9.49 -14.02 -27.35
N HIS A 585 -8.62 -14.94 -26.91
CA HIS A 585 -7.16 -14.82 -26.85
C HIS A 585 -6.42 -16.03 -27.48
N PRO A 586 -6.56 -16.28 -28.79
CA PRO A 586 -6.10 -17.52 -29.42
C PRO A 586 -4.57 -17.71 -29.41
N GLN A 587 -3.79 -16.63 -29.38
CA GLN A 587 -2.32 -16.71 -29.29
C GLN A 587 -1.87 -17.27 -27.94
N PHE A 588 -2.57 -16.90 -26.87
CA PHE A 588 -2.28 -17.38 -25.53
C PHE A 588 -2.79 -18.80 -25.30
N ALA A 589 -3.94 -19.14 -25.90
CA ALA A 589 -4.54 -20.49 -25.81
C ALA A 589 -3.56 -21.61 -26.20
N ALA A 590 -2.77 -21.42 -27.26
CA ALA A 590 -1.78 -22.41 -27.68
C ALA A 590 -0.68 -22.66 -26.63
N SER A 591 -0.19 -21.59 -25.98
CA SER A 591 0.81 -21.70 -24.90
C SER A 591 0.24 -22.42 -23.67
N VAL A 592 -0.97 -22.04 -23.26
CA VAL A 592 -1.68 -22.65 -22.13
C VAL A 592 -1.93 -24.14 -22.36
N GLU A 593 -2.37 -24.53 -23.55
CA GLU A 593 -2.59 -25.93 -23.90
C GLU A 593 -1.28 -26.74 -23.86
N GLN A 594 -0.17 -26.16 -24.30
CA GLN A 594 1.14 -26.80 -24.25
C GLN A 594 1.61 -27.01 -22.79
N ILE A 595 1.55 -25.97 -21.95
CA ILE A 595 1.91 -26.04 -20.53
C ILE A 595 1.06 -27.11 -19.81
N ALA A 596 -0.22 -27.17 -20.14
CA ALA A 596 -1.12 -28.18 -19.55
C ALA A 596 -0.74 -29.60 -19.98
N ARG A 597 -0.40 -29.83 -21.26
CA ARG A 597 0.06 -31.14 -21.74
C ARG A 597 1.36 -31.57 -21.08
N GLU A 598 2.35 -30.68 -21.01
CA GLU A 598 3.63 -30.95 -20.34
C GLU A 598 3.43 -31.35 -18.88
N ARG A 599 2.55 -30.67 -18.16
CA ARG A 599 2.18 -31.03 -16.77
C ARG A 599 1.41 -32.33 -16.65
N TYR A 600 0.52 -32.62 -17.59
CA TYR A 600 -0.24 -33.88 -17.61
C TYR A 600 0.69 -35.08 -17.80
N ASP A 601 1.62 -34.99 -18.74
CA ASP A 601 2.61 -36.04 -19.02
C ASP A 601 3.52 -36.27 -17.81
N LEU A 602 3.94 -35.20 -17.12
CA LEU A 602 4.68 -35.29 -15.86
C LEU A 602 3.90 -35.95 -14.72
N THR A 603 2.57 -35.79 -14.69
CA THR A 603 1.71 -36.35 -13.63
C THR A 603 1.43 -37.84 -13.86
N LEU A 604 1.39 -38.31 -15.10
CA LEU A 604 1.21 -39.72 -15.46
C LEU A 604 2.52 -40.52 -15.44
N HIS A 605 3.66 -39.86 -15.68
CA HIS A 605 4.98 -40.50 -15.75
C HIS A 605 5.98 -39.85 -14.78
N PRO A 606 5.81 -40.02 -13.45
CA PRO A 606 6.72 -39.44 -12.44
C PRO A 606 8.18 -39.94 -12.56
N GLU A 607 8.43 -41.04 -13.26
CA GLU A 607 9.77 -41.60 -13.51
C GLU A 607 10.62 -40.77 -14.49
N ALA A 608 10.02 -39.83 -15.22
CA ALA A 608 10.72 -38.97 -16.18
C ALA A 608 11.63 -37.89 -15.52
N GLN A 609 11.58 -37.73 -14.19
CA GLN A 609 12.48 -36.83 -13.46
C GLN A 609 13.92 -37.36 -13.32
N VAL A 610 14.18 -38.63 -13.61
CA VAL A 610 15.51 -39.22 -13.47
C VAL A 610 16.15 -39.43 -14.85
N ALA A 611 16.66 -38.35 -15.44
CA ALA A 611 17.73 -38.45 -16.43
C ALA A 611 19.06 -38.16 -15.72
N PRO A 612 20.12 -38.98 -15.92
CA PRO A 612 21.34 -38.88 -15.14
C PRO A 612 22.08 -37.59 -15.46
N ALA A 613 22.72 -37.01 -14.44
CA ALA A 613 23.73 -35.98 -14.62
C ALA A 613 24.71 -36.42 -15.72
N ARG A 614 24.73 -35.69 -16.84
CA ARG A 614 25.79 -35.83 -17.84
C ARG A 614 27.04 -35.21 -17.22
N GLY A 615 28.10 -36.02 -17.17
CA GLY A 615 29.38 -35.74 -16.50
C GLY A 615 30.23 -34.66 -17.14
#